data_AF-A0A951X520-F1
#
_entry.id   AF-A0A951X520-F1
#
_cell.length_a   1.000
_cell.length_b   1.000
_cell.length_c   1.000
_cell.angle_alpha   90.00
_cell.angle_beta   90.00
_cell.angle_gamma   90.00
#
_symmetry.space_group_name_H-M   'P 1'
#
loop_
_entity.id
_entity.type
_entity.pdbx_description
1 polymer ?
#
loop_
_entity_poly.entity_id
_entity_poly.type
_entity_poly.pdbx_seq_one_letter_code
_entity_poly.pdbx_strand_id
1 'polypeptide(L)'
;MHREALLRWLDDRLQRVEREFTIHAGGKTTCQLHKSAETTDRLKYDEGQLVALHNIRRALQQIEAWHPDTAQTLVEDERARWDRMLNTYRAAARPAPAWLAYSQGGLDALEALLSVLGDGRRDDS
;
A
#
# COMPACT_ATOMS: atom_id res chain seq x y z
N MET A 1 -3.79 19.30 2.20
CA MET A 1 -2.41 18.80 1.91
C MET A 1 -2.00 19.03 0.43
N HIS A 2 -0.81 19.61 0.20
CA HIS A 2 -0.26 19.86 -1.15
C HIS A 2 0.43 18.62 -1.78
N ARG A 3 0.50 18.58 -3.13
CA ARG A 3 1.09 17.46 -3.91
C ARG A 3 2.47 17.03 -3.43
N GLU A 4 3.38 17.98 -3.24
CA GLU A 4 4.75 17.67 -2.83
C GLU A 4 4.82 17.10 -1.42
N ALA A 5 3.99 17.60 -0.50
CA ALA A 5 3.92 17.07 0.85
C ALA A 5 3.41 15.62 0.85
N LEU A 6 2.41 15.33 0.02
CA LEU A 6 1.92 13.96 -0.16
C LEU A 6 2.98 13.04 -0.77
N LEU A 7 3.68 13.48 -1.82
CA LEU A 7 4.74 12.69 -2.44
C LEU A 7 5.89 12.41 -1.46
N ARG A 8 6.29 13.39 -0.64
CA ARG A 8 7.28 13.19 0.42
C ARG A 8 6.81 12.18 1.45
N TRP A 9 5.55 12.29 1.90
CA TRP A 9 4.98 11.30 2.83
C TRP A 9 4.98 9.89 2.24
N LEU A 10 4.63 9.75 0.96
CA LEU A 10 4.66 8.47 0.24
C LEU A 10 6.08 7.90 0.17
N ASP A 11 7.07 8.73 -0.17
CA ASP A 11 8.46 8.32 -0.26
C ASP A 11 8.99 7.87 1.11
N ASP A 12 8.69 8.60 2.19
CA ASP A 12 9.07 8.24 3.56
C ASP A 12 8.40 6.92 4.00
N ARG A 13 7.10 6.76 3.68
CA ARG A 13 6.35 5.54 4.00
C ARG A 13 6.89 4.35 3.23
N LEU A 14 7.17 4.49 1.93
CA LEU A 14 7.78 3.45 1.11
C LEU A 14 9.13 3.01 1.67
N GLN A 15 10.04 3.94 1.96
CA GLN A 15 11.34 3.62 2.55
C GLN A 15 11.24 2.91 3.91
N ARG A 16 10.23 3.24 4.71
CA ARG A 16 9.97 2.53 5.97
C ARG A 16 9.52 1.09 5.71
N VAL A 17 8.55 0.88 4.84
CA VAL A 17 8.04 -0.47 4.53
C VAL A 17 9.13 -1.30 3.84
N GLU A 18 9.96 -0.73 2.97
CA GLU A 18 11.10 -1.43 2.34
C GLU A 18 12.13 -1.90 3.37
N ARG A 19 12.43 -1.08 4.38
CA ARG A 19 13.30 -1.48 5.51
C ARG A 19 12.68 -2.60 6.31
N GLU A 20 11.39 -2.50 6.66
CA GLU A 20 10.66 -3.54 7.38
C GLU A 20 10.66 -4.86 6.59
N PHE A 21 10.37 -4.80 5.29
CA PHE A 21 10.43 -5.93 4.37
C PHE A 21 11.81 -6.59 4.35
N THR A 22 12.88 -5.78 4.27
CA THR A 22 14.28 -6.28 4.26
C THR A 22 14.65 -6.95 5.59
N ILE A 23 14.19 -6.41 6.72
CA ILE A 23 14.38 -7.00 8.04
C ILE A 23 13.65 -8.34 8.14
N HIS A 24 12.37 -8.40 7.74
CA HIS A 24 11.59 -9.63 7.78
C HIS A 24 12.09 -10.68 6.77
N ALA A 25 12.75 -10.24 5.70
CA ALA A 25 13.43 -11.11 4.75
C ALA A 25 14.71 -11.76 5.33
N GLY A 26 15.16 -11.32 6.51
CA GLY A 26 16.37 -11.83 7.15
C GLY A 26 17.63 -11.55 6.34
N GLY A 27 17.67 -10.43 5.59
CA GLY A 27 18.78 -10.09 4.71
C GLY A 27 18.88 -10.93 3.42
N LYS A 28 17.91 -11.82 3.17
CA LYS A 28 17.78 -12.51 1.88
C LYS A 28 17.18 -11.55 0.85
N THR A 29 17.71 -11.54 -0.36
CA THR A 29 17.14 -10.75 -1.46
C THR A 29 15.78 -11.31 -1.87
N THR A 30 14.89 -10.47 -2.43
CA THR A 30 13.53 -10.83 -2.87
C THR A 30 13.51 -12.07 -3.77
N CYS A 31 14.52 -12.22 -4.65
CA CYS A 31 14.68 -13.40 -5.50
C CYS A 31 14.99 -14.70 -4.74
N GLN A 32 15.63 -14.63 -3.58
CA GLN A 32 15.95 -15.81 -2.76
C GLN A 32 14.72 -16.28 -1.97
N LEU A 33 13.92 -15.34 -1.46
CA LEU A 33 12.67 -15.64 -0.76
C LEU A 33 11.61 -16.23 -1.69
N HIS A 34 11.50 -15.76 -2.92
CA HIS A 34 10.52 -16.28 -3.87
C HIS A 34 10.84 -17.72 -4.34
N LYS A 35 12.11 -18.16 -4.18
CA LYS A 35 12.56 -19.52 -4.51
C LYS A 35 12.44 -20.50 -3.34
N SER A 36 12.48 -20.02 -2.10
CA SER A 36 12.16 -20.83 -0.92
C SER A 36 10.65 -20.75 -0.67
N ALA A 37 9.96 -21.88 -0.61
CA ALA A 37 8.53 -21.92 -0.27
C ALA A 37 8.17 -21.29 1.11
N GLU A 38 9.16 -20.85 1.88
CA GLU A 38 9.04 -20.05 3.11
C GLU A 38 8.89 -18.55 2.79
N THR A 39 7.81 -18.15 2.13
CA THR A 39 7.37 -16.75 2.25
C THR A 39 6.41 -16.66 3.42
N THR A 40 6.78 -15.90 4.45
CA THR A 40 5.92 -15.70 5.62
C THR A 40 4.75 -14.78 5.27
N ASP A 41 3.63 -14.93 5.97
CA ASP A 41 2.49 -14.01 5.85
C ASP A 41 2.92 -12.56 6.07
N ARG A 42 3.92 -12.32 6.93
CA ARG A 42 4.45 -10.98 7.17
C ARG A 42 5.14 -10.39 5.93
N LEU A 43 5.93 -11.17 5.20
CA LEU A 43 6.56 -10.71 3.97
C LEU A 43 5.53 -10.37 2.90
N LYS A 44 4.47 -11.18 2.78
CA LYS A 44 3.37 -10.87 1.87
C LYS A 44 2.60 -9.63 2.27
N TYR A 45 2.37 -9.42 3.56
CA TYR A 45 1.77 -8.21 4.08
C TYR A 45 2.58 -6.96 3.72
N ASP A 46 3.90 -6.99 3.94
CA ASP A 46 4.78 -5.88 3.59
C ASP A 46 4.85 -5.66 2.06
N GLU A 47 4.86 -6.74 1.26
CA GLU A 47 4.76 -6.67 -0.21
C GLU A 47 3.47 -5.96 -0.65
N GLY A 48 2.34 -6.28 -0.01
CA GLY A 48 1.06 -5.64 -0.27
C GLY A 48 1.09 -4.13 -0.02
N GLN A 49 1.67 -3.72 1.12
CA GLN A 49 1.88 -2.30 1.43
C GLN A 49 2.71 -1.59 0.35
N LEU A 50 3.84 -2.19 -0.07
CA LEU A 50 4.72 -1.60 -1.09
C LEU A 50 3.99 -1.42 -2.42
N VAL A 51 3.31 -2.47 -2.90
CA VAL A 51 2.62 -2.42 -4.19
C VAL A 51 1.52 -1.35 -4.18
N ALA A 52 0.70 -1.30 -3.14
CA ALA A 52 -0.36 -0.30 -3.02
C ALA A 52 0.21 1.13 -3.06
N LEU A 53 1.24 1.41 -2.26
CA LEU A 53 1.85 2.73 -2.18
C LEU A 53 2.56 3.13 -3.49
N HIS A 54 3.23 2.19 -4.16
CA HIS A 54 3.83 2.45 -5.47
C HIS A 54 2.79 2.77 -6.55
N ASN A 55 1.65 2.07 -6.56
CA ASN A 55 0.56 2.35 -7.50
C ASN A 55 0.05 3.78 -7.33
N ILE A 56 -0.21 4.19 -6.09
CA ILE A 56 -0.64 5.56 -5.77
C ILE A 56 0.42 6.57 -6.21
N ARG A 57 1.68 6.38 -5.82
CA ARG A 57 2.78 7.29 -6.18
C ARG A 57 2.89 7.47 -7.69
N ARG A 58 2.86 6.37 -8.44
CA ARG A 58 2.92 6.40 -9.91
C ARG A 58 1.72 7.16 -10.50
N ALA A 59 0.52 6.89 -10.00
CA ALA A 59 -0.68 7.54 -10.51
C ALA A 59 -0.68 9.05 -10.21
N LEU A 60 -0.23 9.48 -9.02
CA LEU A 60 -0.08 10.90 -8.67
C LEU A 60 0.99 11.62 -9.51
N GLN A 61 2.04 10.91 -9.92
CA GLN A 61 3.06 11.45 -10.83
C GLN A 61 2.52 11.70 -12.25
N GLN A 62 1.50 10.95 -12.67
CA GLN A 62 0.87 11.06 -13.99
C GLN A 62 -0.23 12.13 -14.07
N ILE A 63 -0.62 12.74 -12.95
CA ILE A 63 -1.60 13.84 -12.92
C ILE A 63 -0.92 15.14 -13.38
N GLU A 64 -1.40 15.69 -14.50
CA GLU A 64 -0.93 16.98 -15.05
C GLU A 64 -1.57 18.17 -14.33
N ALA A 65 -2.88 18.12 -14.06
CA ALA A 65 -3.62 19.17 -13.36
C ALA A 65 -3.96 18.71 -11.94
N TRP A 66 -3.20 19.20 -10.95
CA TRP A 66 -3.38 18.82 -9.56
C TRP A 66 -4.63 19.49 -8.96
N HIS A 67 -5.55 18.68 -8.44
CA HIS A 67 -6.61 19.13 -7.54
C HIS A 67 -6.53 18.34 -6.22
N PRO A 68 -6.69 18.97 -5.05
CA PRO A 68 -6.62 18.29 -3.75
C PRO A 68 -7.54 17.08 -3.65
N ASP A 69 -8.77 17.19 -4.15
CA ASP A 69 -9.74 16.08 -4.11
C ASP A 69 -9.36 14.92 -5.05
N THR A 70 -8.56 15.16 -6.09
CA THR A 70 -8.12 14.09 -7.02
C THR A 70 -7.29 13.04 -6.29
N ALA A 71 -6.44 13.47 -5.34
CA ALA A 71 -5.63 12.54 -4.55
C ALA A 71 -6.51 11.64 -3.67
N GLN A 72 -7.53 12.21 -3.04
CA GLN A 72 -8.44 11.48 -2.19
C GLN A 72 -9.24 10.44 -2.99
N THR A 73 -9.88 10.85 -4.10
CA THR A 73 -10.63 9.94 -4.97
C THR A 73 -9.77 8.80 -5.49
N LEU A 74 -8.52 9.10 -5.89
CA LEU A 74 -7.60 8.09 -6.40
C LEU A 74 -7.27 7.04 -5.34
N VAL A 75 -7.02 7.46 -4.09
CA VAL A 75 -6.74 6.54 -2.98
C VAL A 75 -7.99 5.75 -2.59
N GLU A 76 -9.17 6.37 -2.59
CA GLU A 76 -10.45 5.68 -2.34
C GLU A 76 -10.74 4.60 -3.41
N ASP A 77 -10.50 4.90 -4.67
CA ASP A 77 -10.68 3.96 -5.79
C ASP A 77 -9.73 2.76 -5.68
N GLU A 78 -8.45 3.02 -5.38
CA GLU A 78 -7.47 1.96 -5.16
C GLU A 78 -7.86 1.14 -3.93
N ARG A 79 -8.23 1.77 -2.81
CA ARG A 79 -8.70 1.07 -1.60
C ARG A 79 -9.87 0.15 -1.91
N ALA A 80 -10.85 0.62 -2.68
CA ALA A 80 -12.00 -0.19 -3.07
C ALA A 80 -11.60 -1.40 -3.93
N ARG A 81 -10.55 -1.29 -4.78
CA ARG A 81 -10.00 -2.43 -5.53
C ARG A 81 -9.36 -3.46 -4.58
N TRP A 82 -8.55 -3.00 -3.63
CA TRP A 82 -7.89 -3.86 -2.65
C TRP A 82 -8.88 -4.57 -1.72
N ASP A 83 -9.93 -3.88 -1.28
CA ASP A 83 -11.00 -4.47 -0.48
C ASP A 83 -11.74 -5.59 -1.25
N ARG A 84 -12.09 -5.35 -2.52
CA ARG A 84 -12.68 -6.39 -3.38
C ARG A 84 -11.76 -7.60 -3.56
N MET A 85 -10.46 -7.37 -3.72
CA MET A 85 -9.46 -8.43 -3.82
C MET A 85 -9.38 -9.25 -2.53
N LEU A 86 -9.32 -8.59 -1.37
CA LEU A 86 -9.33 -9.25 -0.06
C LEU A 86 -10.59 -10.11 0.13
N ASN A 87 -11.76 -9.55 -0.18
CA ASN A 87 -13.03 -10.27 -0.08
C ASN A 87 -13.10 -11.47 -1.03
N THR A 88 -12.51 -11.36 -2.22
CA THR A 88 -12.39 -12.47 -3.18
C THR A 88 -11.54 -13.62 -2.60
N TYR A 89 -10.40 -13.31 -1.99
CA TYR A 89 -9.54 -14.34 -1.36
C TYR A 89 -10.15 -14.93 -0.10
N ARG A 90 -10.91 -14.15 0.69
CA ARG A 90 -11.66 -14.64 1.85
C ARG A 90 -12.78 -15.60 1.46
N ALA A 91 -13.47 -15.34 0.36
CA ALA A 91 -14.57 -16.17 -0.13
C ALA A 91 -14.13 -17.44 -0.86
N ALA A 92 -12.83 -17.60 -1.14
CA ALA A 92 -12.32 -18.79 -1.83
C ALA A 92 -12.56 -20.06 -1.01
N ALA A 93 -12.90 -21.17 -1.67
CA ALA A 93 -13.12 -22.46 -1.01
C ALA A 93 -11.91 -22.95 -0.19
N ARG A 94 -10.70 -22.51 -0.57
CA ARG A 94 -9.45 -22.74 0.15
C ARG A 94 -8.69 -21.40 0.20
N PRO A 95 -8.92 -20.56 1.22
CA PRO A 95 -8.24 -19.28 1.34
C PRO A 95 -6.73 -19.50 1.47
N ALA A 96 -5.95 -18.74 0.70
CA ALA A 96 -4.50 -18.77 0.75
C ALA A 96 -4.01 -17.67 1.71
N PRO A 97 -3.41 -18.01 2.87
CA PRO A 97 -3.00 -17.04 3.89
C PRO A 97 -2.09 -15.94 3.34
N ALA A 98 -1.15 -16.32 2.48
CA ALA A 98 -0.26 -15.40 1.76
C ALA A 98 -1.01 -14.30 1.00
N TRP A 99 -2.08 -14.65 0.28
CA TRP A 99 -2.86 -13.68 -0.50
C TRP A 99 -3.79 -12.83 0.37
N LEU A 100 -4.27 -13.38 1.48
CA LEU A 100 -4.99 -12.61 2.49
C LEU A 100 -4.09 -11.56 3.14
N ALA A 101 -2.89 -11.96 3.57
CA ALA A 101 -1.92 -11.06 4.17
C ALA A 101 -1.48 -9.97 3.20
N TYR A 102 -1.20 -10.34 1.94
CA TYR A 102 -0.92 -9.40 0.86
C TYR A 102 -2.04 -8.36 0.72
N SER A 103 -3.28 -8.80 0.51
CA SER A 103 -4.40 -7.88 0.31
C SER A 103 -4.69 -7.00 1.53
N GLN A 104 -4.53 -7.54 2.74
CA GLN A 104 -4.68 -6.77 3.97
C GLN A 104 -3.60 -5.68 4.08
N GLY A 105 -2.34 -5.99 3.76
CA GLY A 105 -1.25 -5.03 3.83
C GLY A 105 -1.46 -3.83 2.91
N GLY A 106 -1.88 -4.06 1.66
CA GLY A 106 -2.18 -2.94 0.77
C GLY A 106 -3.39 -2.12 1.23
N LEU A 107 -4.42 -2.76 1.79
CA LEU A 107 -5.58 -2.05 2.35
C LEU A 107 -5.18 -1.14 3.52
N ASP A 108 -4.41 -1.66 4.48
CA ASP A 108 -3.97 -0.92 5.65
C ASP A 108 -3.07 0.27 5.27
N ALA A 109 -2.23 0.12 4.24
CA ALA A 109 -1.42 1.22 3.70
C ALA A 109 -2.28 2.34 3.10
N LEU A 110 -3.35 1.99 2.38
CA LEU A 110 -4.26 2.96 1.77
C LEU A 110 -5.13 3.65 2.82
N GLU A 111 -5.57 2.94 3.86
CA GLU A 111 -6.31 3.53 4.99
C GLU A 111 -5.46 4.52 5.79
N ALA A 112 -4.19 4.18 6.05
CA ALA A 112 -3.25 5.11 6.67
C ALA A 112 -3.07 6.38 5.83
N LEU A 113 -2.99 6.25 4.51
CA LEU A 113 -2.89 7.39 3.61
C LEU A 113 -4.16 8.26 3.61
N LEU A 114 -5.35 7.65 3.61
CA LEU A 114 -6.62 8.38 3.72
C LEU A 114 -6.73 9.15 5.03
N SER A 115 -6.24 8.59 6.15
CA SER A 115 -6.20 9.30 7.43
C SER A 115 -5.41 10.59 7.32
N VAL A 116 -4.22 10.55 6.72
CA VAL A 116 -3.35 11.72 6.53
C VAL A 116 -3.99 12.76 5.60
N LEU A 117 -4.65 12.31 4.52
CA LEU A 117 -5.39 13.19 3.62
C LEU A 117 -6.58 13.86 4.30
N GLY A 118 -7.31 13.13 5.15
CA GLY A 118 -8.46 13.63 5.91
C GLY A 118 -8.09 14.58 7.04
N ASP A 119 -6.94 14.36 7.70
CA ASP A 119 -6.43 15.25 8.75
C ASP A 119 -5.92 16.56 8.16
N GLY A 120 -5.19 16.50 7.05
CA GLY A 120 -4.71 17.69 6.33
C GLY A 120 -5.79 18.48 5.58
N ARG A 121 -7.08 18.15 5.74
CA ARG A 121 -8.25 18.93 5.31
C ARG A 121 -8.91 19.69 6.46
N ARG A 122 -8.70 19.28 7.72
CA ARG A 122 -9.32 19.92 8.90
C ARG A 122 -8.58 21.18 9.33
N ASP A 123 -7.31 21.31 8.99
CA ASP A 123 -6.47 22.47 9.33
C ASP A 123 -6.67 23.69 8.39
N ASP A 124 -7.37 23.51 7.27
CA ASP A 124 -7.66 24.55 6.27
C ASP A 124 -9.09 25.13 6.41
N SER A 125 -9.82 24.82 7.49
CA SER A 125 -11.21 25.27 7.76
C SER A 125 -11.33 26.29 8.89
#